data_AF-A0A542DQS4-F1
#
_entry.id   AF-A0A542DQS4-F1
#
_cell.length_a   1.000
_cell.length_b   1.000
_cell.length_c   1.000
_cell.angle_alpha   90.00
_cell.angle_beta   90.00
_cell.angle_gamma   90.00
#
_symmetry.space_group_name_H-M   'P 1'
#
loop_
_entity.id
_entity.type
_entity.pdbx_description
1 polymer ?
#
loop_
_entity_poly.entity_id
_entity_poly.type
_entity_poly.pdbx_seq_one_letter_code
_entity_poly.pdbx_strand_id
1 'polypeptide(L)' 'MREIHNMITAVTAAYADFAAAGPDRETRDAVGNAVRFLVADLNSINQLAAREGAQQCRLV' A
#
# COMPACT_ATOMS: atom_id res chain seq x y z
N MET A 1 -9.52 2.36 -7.55
CA MET A 1 -9.70 3.34 -6.46
C MET A 1 -8.55 4.36 -6.46
N ARG A 2 -8.80 5.65 -6.75
CA ARG A 2 -7.75 6.69 -6.78
C ARG A 2 -7.11 6.93 -5.40
N GLU A 3 -7.92 6.86 -4.34
CA GLU A 3 -7.46 7.10 -2.97
C GLU A 3 -6.46 6.05 -2.48
N ILE A 4 -6.73 4.76 -2.72
CA ILE A 4 -5.82 3.67 -2.37
C ILE A 4 -4.48 3.81 -3.12
N HIS A 5 -4.53 4.19 -4.40
CA HIS A 5 -3.30 4.44 -5.17
C HIS A 5 -2.47 5.58 -4.55
N ASN A 6 -3.12 6.68 -4.16
CA ASN A 6 -2.46 7.79 -3.49
C ASN A 6 -1.82 7.37 -2.16
N MET A 7 -2.49 6.51 -1.38
CA MET A 7 -1.94 5.97 -0.12
C MET A 7 -0.69 5.12 -0.37
N ILE A 8 -0.69 4.25 -1.38
CA ILE A 8 0.47 3.43 -1.76
C ILE A 8 1.63 4.33 -2.18
N THR A 9 1.37 5.37 -3.00
CA THR A 9 2.40 6.33 -3.41
C THR A 9 2.98 7.07 -2.20
N ALA A 10 2.12 7.57 -1.31
CA ALA A 10 2.54 8.32 -0.13
C ALA A 10 3.41 7.48 0.82
N VAL A 11 3.00 6.24 1.12
CA VAL A 11 3.76 5.38 2.04
C VAL A 11 5.09 4.94 1.44
N THR A 12 5.13 4.72 0.12
CA THR A 12 6.36 4.35 -0.58
C THR A 12 7.36 5.51 -0.60
N ALA A 13 6.88 6.73 -0.83
CA ALA A 13 7.72 7.94 -0.76
C ALA A 13 8.25 8.18 0.65
N ALA A 14 7.41 8.08 1.67
CA ALA A 14 7.82 8.22 3.06
C ALA A 14 8.88 7.18 3.47
N TYR A 15 8.75 5.94 3.00
CA TYR A 15 9.77 4.91 3.23
C TYR A 15 11.10 5.23 2.55
N ALA A 16 11.08 5.79 1.33
CA ALA A 16 12.29 6.19 0.63
C ALA A 16 13.04 7.29 1.40
N ASP A 17 12.32 8.30 1.88
CA ASP A 17 12.88 9.39 2.69
C ASP A 17 13.44 8.86 4.02
N PHE A 18 12.70 7.96 4.69
CA PHE A 18 13.15 7.28 5.89
C PHE A 18 14.44 6.46 5.64
N ALA A 19 14.51 5.68 4.55
CA ALA A 19 15.68 4.89 4.23
C ALA A 19 16.90 5.76 3.87
N ALA A 20 16.67 6.91 3.24
CA ALA A 20 17.70 7.88 2.90
C ALA A 20 18.28 8.59 4.14
N ALA A 21 17.51 8.71 5.22
CA ALA A 21 17.97 9.27 6.50
C ALA A 21 18.99 8.37 7.24
N GLY A 22 19.28 7.17 6.71
CA GLY A 22 20.28 6.27 7.26
C GLY A 22 19.93 5.64 8.61
N PRO A 23 18.73 5.07 8.80
CA PRO A 23 18.39 4.32 10.01
C PRO A 23 19.31 3.10 10.14
N ASP A 24 19.45 2.60 11.36
CA ASP A 24 20.16 1.34 11.59
C ASP A 24 19.43 0.18 10.89
N ARG A 25 20.15 -0.93 10.73
CA ARG A 25 19.68 -2.08 9.96
C ARG A 25 18.39 -2.69 10.53
N GLU A 26 18.29 -2.82 11.85
CA GLU A 26 17.13 -3.45 12.49
C GLU A 26 15.89 -2.58 12.29
N THR A 27 16.01 -1.28 12.55
CA THR A 27 14.94 -0.31 12.31
C THR A 27 14.54 -0.27 10.83
N ARG A 28 15.52 -0.30 9.92
CA ARG A 28 15.25 -0.32 8.47
C ARG A 28 14.47 -1.55 8.03
N ASP A 29 14.83 -2.72 8.54
CA ASP A 29 14.20 -3.99 8.22
C ASP A 29 12.78 -4.06 8.82
N ALA A 30 12.60 -3.63 10.07
CA ALA A 30 11.29 -3.58 10.73
C ALA A 30 10.31 -2.65 10.00
N VAL A 31 10.72 -1.41 9.71
CA VAL A 31 9.88 -0.45 8.99
C VAL A 31 9.63 -0.92 7.55
N GLY A 32 10.65 -1.48 6.89
CA GLY A 32 10.50 -2.03 5.53
C GLY A 32 9.51 -3.19 5.46
N ASN A 33 9.46 -4.05 6.49
CA ASN A 33 8.44 -5.09 6.59
C ASN A 33 7.04 -4.51 6.77
N ALA A 34 6.88 -3.54 7.68
CA ALA A 34 5.59 -2.90 7.93
C ALA A 34 5.03 -2.23 6.66
N VAL A 35 5.87 -1.48 5.93
CA VAL A 35 5.47 -0.85 4.66
C VAL A 35 5.06 -1.89 3.61
N ARG A 36 5.80 -3.00 3.51
CA ARG A 36 5.45 -4.09 2.59
C ARG A 36 4.08 -4.71 2.90
N PHE A 37 3.79 -4.97 4.18
CA PHE A 37 2.48 -5.50 4.60
C PHE A 37 1.36 -4.51 4.29
N LEU A 38 1.54 -3.23 4.63
CA LEU A 38 0.54 -2.19 4.36
C LEU A 38 0.24 -2.05 2.85
N VAL A 39 1.27 -2.06 2.00
CA VAL A 39 1.08 -2.02 0.53
C VAL A 39 0.34 -3.27 0.03
N ALA A 40 0.62 -4.44 0.59
CA ALA A 40 -0.11 -5.67 0.24
C ALA A 40 -1.59 -5.57 0.62
N ASP A 41 -1.91 -5.07 1.82
CA ASP A 41 -3.30 -4.89 2.28
C ASP A 41 -4.07 -3.90 1.40
N LEU A 42 -3.46 -2.75 1.09
CA LEU A 42 -4.05 -1.74 0.20
C LEU A 42 -4.32 -2.32 -1.20
N ASN A 43 -3.40 -3.11 -1.74
CA ASN A 43 -3.62 -3.79 -3.02
C ASN A 43 -4.75 -4.81 -2.95
N SER A 44 -4.86 -5.57 -1.85
CA SER A 44 -5.96 -6.52 -1.63
C SER A 44 -7.31 -5.81 -1.60
N ILE A 45 -7.41 -4.69 -0.89
CA ILE A 45 -8.64 -3.87 -0.83
C ILE A 45 -8.98 -3.31 -2.21
N ASN A 46 -8.00 -2.81 -2.97
CA ASN A 46 -8.26 -2.30 -4.32
C ASN A 46 -8.76 -3.41 -5.27
N GLN A 47 -8.23 -4.63 -5.14
CA GLN A 47 -8.70 -5.79 -5.92
C GLN A 47 -10.12 -6.19 -5.50
N LEU A 48 -10.44 -6.19 -4.21
CA LEU A 48 -11.78 -6.47 -3.71
C LEU A 48 -12.79 -5.46 -4.24
N ALA A 49 -12.49 -4.15 -4.11
CA ALA A 49 -13.35 -3.08 -4.61
C ALA A 49 -13.59 -3.17 -6.13
N ALA A 50 -12.57 -3.56 -6.90
CA ALA A 50 -12.71 -3.79 -8.34
C ALA A 50 -13.65 -4.98 -8.65
N ARG A 51 -13.57 -6.07 -7.87
CA ARG A 51 -14.44 -7.24 -8.02
C ARG A 51 -15.89 -6.92 -7.63
N GLU A 52 -16.10 -6.22 -6.52
CA GLU A 52 -17.45 -5.83 -6.06
C GLU A 52 -18.11 -4.85 -7.04
N GLY A 53 -17.38 -3.86 -7.55
CA GLY A 53 -17.89 -2.97 -8.59
C GLY A 53 -18.28 -3.71 -9.88
N ALA A 54 -17.52 -4.73 -10.27
CA ALA A 54 -17.84 -5.59 -11.41
C ALA A 54 -19.06 -6.50 -11.15
N GLN A 55 -19.21 -7.03 -9.93
CA GLN A 55 -20.39 -7.80 -9.51
C GLN A 55 -21.66 -6.93 -9.57
N GLN A 56 -21.57 -5.68 -9.12
CA GLN A 56 -22.69 -4.75 -9.10
C GLN A 56 -23.17 -4.35 -10.51
N CYS A 57 -22.27 -4.25 -11.49
CA CYS A 57 -22.64 -4.06 -12.91
C CYS A 57 -23.28 -5.29 -13.57
N ARG A 58 -23.14 -6.49 -12.98
CA ARG A 58 -23.66 -7.74 -13.55
C ARG A 58 -25.10 -8.05 -13.12
N LEU A 59 -25.62 -7.31 -12.15
CA LEU A 59 -26.97 -7.49 -11.57
C LEU A 59 -27.98 -6.43 -12.04
N VAL A 60 -27.59 -5.56 -12.97
CA VAL A 60 -28.41 -4.54 -13.62
C VAL A 60 -28.49 -4.81 -15.12
#